data_AF-A0A7Y0S7C5-F1
#
_entry.id   AF-A0A7Y0S7C5-F1
#
_cell.length_a   1.000
_cell.length_b   1.000
_cell.length_c   1.000
_cell.angle_alpha   90.00
_cell.angle_beta   90.00
_cell.angle_gamma   90.00
#
_symmetry.space_group_name_H-M   'P 1'
#
loop_
_entity.id
_entity.type
_entity.pdbx_description
1 polymer ?
#
loop_
_entity_poly.entity_id
_entity_poly.type
_entity_poly.pdbx_seq_one_letter_code
_entity_poly.pdbx_strand_id
1 'polypeptide(L)'
;EGSPFLLSAQVGYFFNDYIGLEGRYGTSVQRDSGLAVDSALSGFVKLNMPVSERVALYGLAGYSSVQLDLQNVGSHKEQGFSFGLGMHYALNNQSAVIFEFVDNVSEDQVRLNSITLGFQHRF
;
A
#
# COMPACT_ATOMS: atom_id res chain seq x y z
N GLU A 1 -13.80 -16.02 -14.23
CA GLU A 1 -12.90 -14.94 -13.76
C GLU A 1 -12.92 -14.92 -12.24
N GLY A 2 -11.84 -15.36 -11.59
CA GLY A 2 -11.71 -15.27 -10.13
C GLY A 2 -10.90 -14.02 -9.82
N SER A 3 -11.53 -12.99 -9.26
CA SER A 3 -10.81 -11.88 -8.65
C SER A 3 -10.15 -12.41 -7.37
N PRO A 4 -8.82 -12.56 -7.30
CA PRO A 4 -8.17 -13.03 -6.09
C PRO A 4 -8.46 -12.05 -4.97
N PHE A 5 -9.11 -12.52 -3.91
CA PHE A 5 -9.31 -11.72 -2.71
C PHE A 5 -7.97 -11.62 -1.99
N LEU A 6 -7.46 -10.39 -1.89
CA LEU A 6 -6.24 -10.05 -1.17
C LEU A 6 -6.63 -9.47 0.20
N LEU A 7 -6.10 -10.06 1.27
CA LEU A 7 -6.13 -9.43 2.59
C LEU A 7 -4.85 -8.62 2.75
N SER A 8 -4.99 -7.32 3.02
CA SER A 8 -3.84 -6.46 3.32
C SER A 8 -4.00 -5.77 4.66
N ALA A 9 -2.89 -5.69 5.39
CA ALA A 9 -2.71 -4.91 6.60
C ALA A 9 -1.72 -3.79 6.32
N GLN A 10 -1.99 -2.61 6.86
CA GLN A 10 -1.14 -1.43 6.69
C GLN A 10 -0.89 -0.84 8.07
N VAL A 11 0.37 -0.57 8.40
CA VAL A 11 0.77 0.03 9.66
C VAL A 11 1.69 1.20 9.37
N GLY A 12 1.39 2.35 9.97
CA GLY A 12 2.17 3.57 9.75
C GLY A 12 2.58 4.22 11.06
N TYR A 13 3.77 4.81 11.07
CA TYR A 13 4.27 5.62 12.17
C TYR A 13 4.77 6.96 11.64
N PHE A 14 4.25 8.05 12.19
CA PHE A 14 4.71 9.39 11.89
C PHE A 14 5.79 9.80 12.89
N PHE A 15 6.99 10.10 12.39
CA PHE A 15 8.06 10.64 13.23
C PHE A 15 7.80 12.09 13.56
N ASN A 16 7.30 12.84 12.57
CA ASN A 16 6.93 14.24 12.66
C ASN A 16 5.63 14.48 11.89
N ASP A 17 5.03 15.67 12.01
CA ASP A 17 3.82 16.05 11.27
C ASP A 17 3.98 16.02 9.73
N TYR A 18 5.23 15.97 9.25
CA TYR A 18 5.59 15.98 7.83
C TYR A 18 6.07 14.64 7.28
N ILE A 19 6.62 13.76 8.13
CA ILE A 19 7.32 12.55 7.67
C ILE A 19 6.88 11.37 8.53
N GLY A 20 6.44 10.31 7.85
CA GLY A 20 6.16 9.01 8.44
C GLY A 20 6.72 7.88 7.58
N LEU A 21 6.68 6.69 8.15
CA LEU A 21 6.89 5.44 7.45
C LEU A 21 5.61 4.62 7.52
N GLU A 22 5.34 3.88 6.46
CA GLU A 22 4.20 2.99 6.36
C GLU A 22 4.64 1.64 5.80
N GLY A 23 4.46 0.59 6.59
CA GLY A 23 4.62 -0.79 6.16
C GLY A 23 3.27 -1.35 5.72
N ARG A 24 3.22 -1.97 4.55
CA ARG A 24 2.06 -2.71 4.06
C ARG A 24 2.41 -4.17 3.91
N TYR A 25 1.51 -5.04 4.34
CA TYR A 25 1.65 -6.48 4.20
C TYR A 25 0.37 -7.04 3.62
N GLY A 26 0.44 -7.69 2.46
CA GLY A 26 -0.67 -8.32 1.77
C GLY A 26 -0.46 -9.83 1.64
N THR A 27 -1.51 -10.62 1.84
CA THR A 27 -1.52 -12.06 1.58
C THR A 27 -2.78 -12.45 0.81
N SER A 28 -2.64 -13.39 -0.13
CA SER A 28 -3.75 -13.90 -0.94
C SER A 28 -4.50 -15.00 -0.19
N VAL A 29 -5.81 -14.84 -0.06
CA VAL A 29 -6.64 -15.78 0.75
C VAL A 29 -7.20 -16.93 -0.09
N GLN A 30 -7.29 -16.76 -1.40
CA GLN A 30 -7.89 -17.76 -2.28
C GLN A 30 -6.80 -18.67 -2.88
N ARG A 31 -6.83 -19.93 -2.44
CA ARG A 31 -5.88 -20.99 -2.76
C ARG A 31 -6.54 -21.97 -3.73
N ASP A 32 -6.70 -21.56 -4.97
CA ASP A 32 -7.10 -22.48 -6.04
C ASP A 32 -6.01 -22.47 -7.11
N SER A 33 -5.32 -23.61 -7.25
CA SER A 33 -4.36 -23.93 -8.31
C SER A 33 -2.93 -23.37 -8.18
N GLY A 34 -2.10 -24.01 -7.34
CA GLY A 34 -0.67 -24.27 -7.57
C GLY A 34 0.33 -23.10 -7.64
N LEU A 35 -0.13 -21.85 -7.70
CA LEU A 35 0.70 -20.64 -7.67
C LEU A 35 0.44 -19.92 -6.34
N ALA A 36 1.32 -20.13 -5.36
CA ALA A 36 1.25 -19.48 -4.06
C ALA A 36 1.91 -18.11 -4.14
N VAL A 37 1.10 -17.05 -4.22
CA VAL A 37 1.55 -15.73 -3.77
C VAL A 37 1.54 -15.78 -2.25
N ASP A 38 2.67 -16.13 -1.64
CA ASP A 38 2.73 -16.36 -0.19
C ASP A 38 2.55 -15.05 0.58
N SER A 39 3.22 -13.98 0.13
CA SER A 39 3.05 -12.66 0.72
C SER A 39 3.68 -11.54 -0.11
N ALA A 40 3.09 -10.36 0.03
CA ALA A 40 3.62 -9.09 -0.44
C ALA A 40 3.96 -8.23 0.78
N LEU A 41 5.19 -7.75 0.87
CA LEU A 41 5.63 -6.80 1.88
C LEU A 41 6.11 -5.54 1.19
N SER A 42 5.59 -4.40 1.61
CA SER A 42 5.94 -3.11 1.02
C SER A 42 6.30 -2.12 2.12
N GLY A 43 7.32 -1.31 1.87
CA GLY A 43 7.73 -0.24 2.76
C GLY A 43 7.65 1.09 2.03
N PHE A 44 6.90 2.04 2.60
CA PHE A 44 6.67 3.37 2.06
C PHE A 44 7.12 4.44 3.04
N VAL A 45 7.69 5.51 2.51
CA VAL A 45 7.87 6.78 3.19
C VAL A 45 6.66 7.65 2.89
N LYS A 46 6.02 8.16 3.93
CA LYS A 46 4.85 9.03 3.84
C LYS A 46 5.25 10.47 4.13
N LEU A 47 5.11 11.35 3.16
CA LEU A 47 5.38 12.77 3.30
C LEU A 47 4.05 13.50 3.41
N ASN A 48 3.68 13.92 4.61
CA ASN A 48 2.43 14.61 4.88
C ASN A 48 2.61 16.13 4.81
N MET A 49 1.66 16.80 4.16
CA MET A 49 1.64 18.24 4.00
C MET A 49 0.23 18.74 4.35
N PRO A 50 0.02 19.27 5.56
CA PRO A 50 -1.25 19.85 5.94
C PRO A 50 -1.50 21.12 5.12
N VAL A 51 -2.48 21.08 4.21
CA VAL A 51 -2.86 22.22 3.37
C VAL A 51 -3.91 23.08 4.07
N SER A 52 -4.74 22.47 4.92
CA SER A 52 -5.80 23.13 5.69
C SER A 52 -6.11 22.33 6.96
N GLU A 53 -6.90 22.91 7.88
CA GLU A 53 -7.30 22.24 9.14
C GLU A 53 -8.06 20.92 8.93
N ARG A 54 -8.75 20.78 7.78
CA ARG A 54 -9.54 19.58 7.44
C ARG A 54 -8.92 18.73 6.34
N VAL A 55 -7.94 19.25 5.61
CA VAL A 55 -7.38 18.59 4.42
C VAL A 55 -5.86 18.54 4.53
N ALA A 56 -5.32 17.33 4.50
CA ALA A 56 -3.88 17.10 4.39
C ALA A 56 -3.59 16.29 3.13
N LEU A 57 -2.64 16.75 2.33
CA LEU A 57 -2.12 15.97 1.21
C LEU A 57 -0.93 15.18 1.71
N TYR A 58 -0.71 13.98 1.17
CA TYR A 58 0.49 13.24 1.46
C TYR A 58 1.01 12.51 0.22
N GLY A 59 2.32 12.40 0.12
CA GLY A 59 2.99 11.54 -0.86
C GLY A 59 3.43 10.24 -0.22
N LEU A 60 3.45 9.17 -1.00
CA LEU A 60 4.01 7.88 -0.65
C LEU A 60 5.10 7.53 -1.65
N ALA A 61 6.24 7.06 -1.19
CA ALA A 61 7.28 6.54 -2.07
C ALA A 61 7.99 5.39 -1.36
N GLY A 62 8.19 4.28 -2.05
CA GLY A 62 8.59 3.05 -1.42
C GLY A 62 8.99 1.96 -2.37
N TYR A 63 9.36 0.83 -1.79
CA TYR A 63 9.63 -0.39 -2.52
C TYR A 63 8.70 -1.49 -2.02
N SER A 64 8.14 -2.24 -2.96
CA SER A 64 7.34 -3.42 -2.70
C SER A 64 8.16 -4.66 -3.05
N SER A 65 8.10 -5.68 -2.20
CA SER A 65 8.70 -6.97 -2.46
C SER A 65 7.65 -8.05 -2.35
N VAL A 66 7.50 -8.83 -3.41
CA VAL A 66 6.58 -9.97 -3.46
C VAL A 66 7.42 -11.24 -3.45
N GLN A 67 7.10 -12.14 -2.53
CA GLN A 67 7.68 -13.50 -2.51
C GLN A 67 6.67 -14.45 -3.13
N LEU A 68 7.09 -15.05 -4.24
CA LEU A 68 6.37 -16.14 -4.89
C LEU A 68 7.12 -17.43 -4.56
N ASP A 69 6.49 -18.30 -3.77
CA ASP A 69 7.03 -19.63 -3.50
C ASP A 69 6.47 -20.60 -4.54
N LEU A 70 7.30 -20.89 -5.54
CA LEU A 70 7.03 -21.90 -6.55
C LEU A 70 7.55 -23.24 -6.02
N GLN A 71 6.65 -24.02 -5.43
CA GLN A 71 6.90 -25.39 -4.99
C GLN A 71 7.56 -26.17 -6.15
N ASN A 72 8.86 -26.46 -6.02
CA ASN A 72 9.78 -27.21 -6.91
C ASN A 72 10.82 -26.47 -7.78
N VAL A 73 10.95 -25.14 -7.80
CA VAL A 73 11.95 -24.51 -8.71
C VAL A 73 12.79 -23.35 -8.17
N GLY A 74 12.52 -22.86 -6.95
CA GLY A 74 13.32 -21.83 -6.29
C GLY A 74 12.51 -20.57 -5.99
N SER A 75 12.91 -19.85 -4.94
CA SER A 75 12.25 -18.61 -4.51
C SER A 75 12.59 -17.47 -5.46
N HIS A 76 11.61 -16.99 -6.23
CA HIS A 76 11.76 -15.77 -7.02
C HIS A 76 11.25 -14.58 -6.21
N LYS A 77 12.16 -13.66 -5.88
CA LYS A 77 11.85 -12.42 -5.18
C LYS A 77 11.74 -11.31 -6.22
N GLU A 78 10.53 -10.79 -6.40
CA GLU A 78 10.31 -9.63 -7.26
C GLU A 78 10.27 -8.38 -6.40
N GLN A 79 10.94 -7.32 -6.86
CA GLN A 79 10.98 -6.03 -6.20
C GLN A 79 10.57 -4.95 -7.18
N GLY A 80 9.63 -4.10 -6.76
CA GLY A 80 9.09 -3.02 -7.57
C GLY A 80 9.16 -1.70 -6.82
N PHE A 81 9.39 -0.61 -7.55
CA PHE A 81 9.28 0.73 -6.99
C PHE A 81 7.83 1.19 -7.06
N SER A 82 7.34 1.75 -5.96
CA SER A 82 5.95 2.17 -5.82
C SER A 82 5.93 3.60 -5.32
N PHE A 83 5.16 4.47 -5.99
CA PHE A 83 4.93 5.82 -5.54
C PHE A 83 3.46 6.15 -5.60
N GLY A 84 3.02 7.04 -4.73
CA GLY A 84 1.61 7.39 -4.63
C GLY A 84 1.41 8.78 -4.09
N LEU A 85 0.20 9.26 -4.27
CA LEU A 85 -0.29 10.53 -3.76
C LEU A 85 -1.64 10.27 -3.14
N GLY A 86 -1.86 10.86 -1.98
CA GLY A 86 -3.13 10.75 -1.30
C GLY A 86 -3.51 12.02 -0.56
N MET A 87 -4.75 12.00 -0.08
CA MET A 87 -5.38 13.07 0.65
C MET A 87 -6.11 12.48 1.84
N HIS A 88 -5.92 13.10 3.00
CA HIS A 88 -6.73 12.90 4.18
C HIS A 88 -7.75 14.04 4.27
N TYR A 89 -9.01 13.67 4.39
CA TYR A 89 -10.11 14.59 4.68
C TYR A 89 -10.65 14.28 6.08
N ALA A 90 -10.33 15.14 7.05
CA ALA A 90 -10.87 15.02 8.40
C ALA A 90 -12.36 15.39 8.40
N LEU A 91 -13.22 14.40 8.68
CA LEU A 91 -14.65 14.61 8.89
C LEU A 91 -14.88 15.25 10.26
N ASN A 92 -14.24 14.67 11.30
CA ASN A 92 -14.36 15.05 12.70
C ASN A 92 -12.99 14.90 13.39
N ASN A 93 -12.84 15.35 14.64
CA ASN A 93 -11.58 15.23 15.41
C ASN A 93 -11.04 13.80 15.54
N GLN A 94 -11.89 12.79 15.34
CA GLN A 94 -11.57 11.37 15.53
C GLN A 94 -11.64 10.55 14.22
N SER A 95 -12.09 11.13 13.11
CA SER A 95 -12.42 10.37 11.90
C SER A 95 -12.03 11.12 10.64
N ALA A 96 -11.32 10.43 9.76
CA ALA A 96 -10.85 10.94 8.49
C ALA A 96 -11.13 9.95 7.37
N VAL A 97 -11.45 10.47 6.19
CA VAL A 97 -11.47 9.70 4.95
C VAL A 97 -10.11 9.83 4.30
N ILE A 98 -9.59 8.70 3.83
CA ILE A 98 -8.36 8.61 3.08
C ILE A 98 -8.72 8.36 1.62
N PHE A 99 -8.13 9.16 0.74
CA PHE A 99 -8.09 8.87 -0.67
C PHE A 99 -6.65 8.75 -1.11
N GLU A 100 -6.31 7.71 -1.85
CA GLU A 100 -4.94 7.42 -2.25
C GLU A 100 -4.90 6.87 -3.66
N PHE A 101 -3.92 7.32 -4.42
CA PHE A 101 -3.55 6.80 -5.73
C PHE A 101 -2.13 6.31 -5.64
N VAL A 102 -1.91 5.03 -5.95
CA VAL A 102 -0.57 4.44 -5.99
C VAL A 102 -0.33 3.91 -7.38
N ASP A 103 0.72 4.42 -8.00
CA ASP A 103 1.30 3.88 -9.21
C ASP A 103 2.45 2.94 -8.84
N ASN A 104 2.33 1.69 -9.28
CA ASN A 104 3.39 0.70 -9.15
C ASN A 104 4.12 0.61 -10.49
N VAL A 105 5.42 0.89 -10.45
CA VAL A 105 6.29 0.78 -11.62
C VAL A 105 7.11 -0.49 -11.44
N SER A 106 6.69 -1.54 -12.14
CA SER A 106 7.51 -2.73 -12.36
C SER A 106 8.32 -2.58 -13.64
N GLU A 107 9.53 -3.16 -13.65
CA GLU A 107 10.46 -3.13 -14.80
C GLU A 107 9.84 -3.73 -16.07
N ASP A 108 8.89 -4.66 -15.93
CA ASP A 108 8.16 -5.29 -17.05
C ASP A 108 6.83 -4.60 -17.35
N GLN A 109 6.89 -3.37 -17.91
CA GLN A 109 5.87 -2.63 -18.69
C GLN A 109 4.38 -2.58 -18.23
N VAL A 110 4.00 -3.13 -17.09
CA VAL A 110 2.63 -3.10 -16.58
C VAL A 110 2.54 -2.04 -15.49
N ARG A 111 2.02 -0.86 -15.85
CA ARG A 111 1.68 0.20 -14.88
C ARG A 111 0.38 -0.20 -14.19
N LEU A 112 0.45 -0.59 -12.93
CA LEU A 112 -0.72 -0.84 -12.10
C LEU A 112 -1.02 0.41 -11.27
N ASN A 113 -2.04 1.15 -11.70
CA ASN A 113 -2.61 2.24 -10.92
C ASN A 113 -3.68 1.67 -9.98
N SER A 114 -3.51 1.92 -8.69
CA SER A 114 -4.44 1.51 -7.64
C SER A 114 -5.06 2.73 -6.99
N ILE A 115 -6.39 2.76 -6.94
CA ILE A 115 -7.14 3.77 -6.22
C ILE A 115 -7.62 3.14 -4.92
N THR A 116 -7.24 3.71 -3.79
CA THR A 116 -7.67 3.28 -2.46
C THR A 116 -8.56 4.34 -1.85
N LEU A 117 -9.74 3.90 -1.41
CA LEU A 117 -10.66 4.67 -0.58
C LEU A 117 -10.71 4.02 0.80
N GLY A 118 -10.29 4.75 1.82
CA GLY A 118 -10.17 4.25 3.18
C GLY A 118 -10.87 5.15 4.19
N PHE A 119 -11.19 4.58 5.34
CA PHE A 119 -11.62 5.33 6.51
C PHE A 119 -10.62 5.11 7.63
N GLN A 120 -10.11 6.19 8.19
CA GLN A 120 -9.17 6.17 9.30
C GLN A 120 -9.83 6.77 10.53
N HIS A 121 -9.85 6.00 11.61
CA HIS A 121 -10.24 6.49 12.91
C HIS A 121 -8.99 6.74 13.76
N ARG A 122 -8.84 7.95 14.30
CA ARG A 122 -7.77 8.31 15.23
C ARG A 122 -8.39 8.48 16.61
N PHE A 123 -8.18 7.50 17.50
CA PHE A 123 -8.55 7.56 18.92
C PHE A 123 -7.47 8.27 19.73
#